data_AF-A0A378QS81-F1
#
_entry.id   AF-A0A378QS81-F1
#
_cell.length_a   1.000
_cell.length_b   1.000
_cell.length_c   1.000
_cell.angle_alpha   90.00
_cell.angle_beta   90.00
_cell.angle_gamma   90.00
#
_symmetry.space_group_name_H-M   'P 1'
#
loop_
_entity.id
_entity.type
_entity.pdbx_description
1 polymer ?
#
loop_
_entity_poly.entity_id
_entity_poly.type
_entity_poly.pdbx_seq_one_letter_code
_entity_poly.pdbx_strand_id
1 'polypeptide(L)'
;MKPLVRGQETDLIEIPANWYLDDLPPMMFIKKSPNSHGFVNPRHLEEMWRDQFDWVYREMDYAVFPITIHPDVSGRPQVLLMLERLIKHFKAHDGVKFVTMNQIADDFAKRCPRQK
;
A
#
# COMPACT_ATOMS: atom_id res chain seq x y z
N MET A 1 -7.09 19.65 -28.94
CA MET A 1 -7.17 19.22 -27.52
C MET A 1 -6.34 20.20 -26.69
N LYS A 2 -6.77 20.54 -25.46
CA LYS A 2 -5.95 21.32 -24.53
C LYS A 2 -5.21 20.35 -23.59
N PRO A 3 -3.93 20.57 -23.28
CA PRO A 3 -3.22 19.75 -22.30
C PRO A 3 -3.81 19.98 -20.90
N LEU A 4 -3.51 19.05 -20.00
CA LEU A 4 -3.76 19.25 -18.57
C LEU A 4 -2.99 20.48 -18.09
N VAL A 5 -3.68 21.40 -17.42
CA VAL A 5 -3.09 22.54 -16.72
C VAL A 5 -3.17 22.23 -15.23
N ARG A 6 -2.01 22.13 -14.57
CA ARG A 6 -1.93 21.83 -13.14
C ARG A 6 -2.52 22.99 -12.31
N GLY A 7 -3.12 22.65 -11.18
CA GLY A 7 -3.56 23.63 -10.18
C GLY A 7 -2.39 24.13 -9.32
N GLN A 8 -2.72 24.64 -8.14
CA GLN A 8 -1.76 25.07 -7.14
C GLN A 8 -1.61 24.01 -6.04
N GLU A 9 -0.41 23.85 -5.53
CA GLU A 9 -0.13 22.98 -4.38
C GLU A 9 -0.77 23.54 -3.10
N THR A 10 -1.23 22.66 -2.21
CA THR A 10 -1.82 23.00 -0.91
C THR A 10 -0.99 22.40 0.23
N ASP A 11 -1.41 22.64 1.49
CA ASP A 11 -0.77 22.02 2.67
C ASP A 11 -1.26 20.56 2.89
N LEU A 12 -2.06 19.99 1.98
CA LEU A 12 -2.56 18.62 2.09
C LEU A 12 -1.48 17.60 1.72
N ILE A 13 -1.06 16.78 2.69
CA ILE A 13 -0.12 15.67 2.48
C ILE A 13 -0.89 14.44 2.02
N GLU A 14 -0.46 13.88 0.88
CA GLU A 14 -0.96 12.62 0.37
C GLU A 14 -0.05 11.47 0.82
N ILE A 15 -0.65 10.42 1.39
CA ILE A 15 0.00 9.11 1.56
C ILE A 15 -0.59 8.20 0.48
N PRO A 16 0.15 7.89 -0.60
CA PRO A 16 -0.48 7.41 -1.82
C PRO A 16 -1.21 6.09 -1.64
N ALA A 17 -2.48 6.05 -2.04
CA ALA A 17 -3.16 4.80 -2.34
C ALA A 17 -2.54 4.15 -3.60
N ASN A 18 -2.56 2.82 -3.65
CA ASN A 18 -2.02 2.06 -4.78
C ASN A 18 -2.83 0.79 -5.03
N TRP A 19 -3.35 0.62 -6.24
CA TRP A 19 -4.12 -0.58 -6.63
C TRP A 19 -3.31 -1.88 -6.54
N TYR A 20 -1.97 -1.80 -6.66
CA TYR A 20 -1.09 -2.96 -6.49
C TYR A 20 -0.82 -3.32 -5.03
N LEU A 21 -1.31 -2.52 -4.07
CA LEU A 21 -1.25 -2.74 -2.63
C LEU A 21 -2.66 -2.62 -1.98
N ASP A 22 -3.66 -3.17 -2.67
CA ASP A 22 -5.06 -3.23 -2.23
C ASP A 22 -5.58 -4.67 -2.32
N ASP A 23 -6.14 -5.19 -1.22
CA ASP A 23 -6.62 -6.57 -1.14
C ASP A 23 -7.98 -6.79 -1.83
N LEU A 24 -8.81 -5.75 -1.98
CA LEU A 24 -10.21 -5.92 -2.32
C LEU A 24 -10.45 -6.28 -3.78
N PRO A 25 -9.97 -5.51 -4.77
CA PRO A 25 -10.22 -5.81 -6.17
C PRO A 25 -9.82 -7.23 -6.59
N PRO A 26 -8.64 -7.78 -6.23
CA PRO A 26 -8.25 -9.12 -6.66
C PRO A 26 -9.01 -10.25 -5.94
N MET A 27 -9.41 -10.05 -4.68
CA MET A 27 -9.83 -11.15 -3.78
C MET A 27 -11.28 -11.04 -3.27
N MET A 28 -12.04 -10.00 -3.65
CA MET A 28 -13.48 -9.93 -3.40
C MET A 28 -14.30 -10.15 -4.67
N PHE A 29 -15.15 -11.18 -4.67
CA PHE A 29 -16.11 -11.39 -5.75
C PHE A 29 -17.36 -10.51 -5.56
N ILE A 30 -17.66 -9.66 -6.54
CA ILE A 30 -18.77 -8.70 -6.55
C ILE A 30 -19.64 -8.95 -7.79
N LYS A 31 -20.76 -9.68 -7.61
CA LYS A 31 -21.65 -10.13 -8.71
C LYS A 31 -22.16 -9.02 -9.64
N LYS A 32 -22.29 -7.79 -9.14
CA LYS A 32 -22.82 -6.63 -9.89
C LYS A 32 -21.73 -5.82 -10.61
N SER A 33 -20.46 -6.19 -10.48
CA SER A 33 -19.35 -5.49 -11.13
C SER A 33 -18.82 -6.31 -12.30
N PRO A 34 -18.86 -5.80 -13.55
CA PRO A 34 -18.34 -6.52 -14.71
C PRO A 34 -16.82 -6.73 -14.66
N ASN A 35 -16.09 -5.89 -13.92
CA ASN A 35 -14.64 -6.02 -13.71
C ASN A 35 -14.30 -6.76 -12.41
N SER A 36 -15.26 -7.44 -11.79
CA SER A 36 -15.02 -8.21 -10.57
C SER A 36 -14.00 -9.32 -10.82
N HIS A 37 -13.01 -9.41 -9.94
CA HIS A 37 -12.25 -10.63 -9.75
C HIS A 37 -12.85 -11.38 -8.55
N GLY A 38 -12.05 -11.73 -7.54
CA GLY A 38 -12.48 -12.43 -6.34
C GLY A 38 -11.87 -13.82 -6.15
N PHE A 39 -11.09 -14.28 -7.12
CA PHE A 39 -10.52 -15.63 -7.14
C PHE A 39 -9.00 -15.62 -7.38
N VAL A 40 -8.36 -14.45 -7.35
CA VAL A 40 -6.89 -14.38 -7.40
C VAL A 40 -6.33 -15.06 -6.15
N ASN A 41 -5.34 -15.93 -6.34
CA ASN A 41 -4.72 -16.67 -5.26
C ASN A 41 -3.95 -15.71 -4.33
N PRO A 42 -4.20 -15.71 -3.01
CA PRO A 42 -3.46 -14.88 -2.05
C PRO A 42 -1.93 -15.07 -2.13
N ARG A 43 -1.44 -16.26 -2.51
CA ARG A 43 0.01 -16.48 -2.66
C ARG A 43 0.65 -15.69 -3.80
N HIS A 44 -0.06 -15.49 -4.91
CA HIS A 44 0.46 -14.65 -6.00
C HIS A 44 0.44 -13.17 -5.62
N LEU A 45 -0.59 -12.74 -4.86
CA LEU A 45 -0.65 -11.37 -4.36
C LEU A 45 0.46 -11.12 -3.32
N GLU A 46 0.71 -12.09 -2.45
CA GLU A 46 1.84 -12.09 -1.50
C GLU A 46 3.17 -11.89 -2.20
N GLU A 47 3.46 -12.68 -3.23
CA GLU A 47 4.69 -12.59 -4.02
C GLU A 47 4.85 -11.18 -4.60
N MET A 48 3.80 -10.65 -5.24
CA MET A 48 3.83 -9.30 -5.81
C MET A 48 4.02 -8.19 -4.75
N TRP A 49 3.46 -8.34 -3.55
CA TRP A 49 3.63 -7.37 -2.46
C TRP A 49 5.03 -7.45 -1.86
N ARG A 50 5.62 -8.66 -1.77
CA ARG A 50 7.02 -8.84 -1.37
C ARG A 50 7.96 -8.25 -2.39
N ASP A 51 7.74 -8.49 -3.68
CA ASP A 51 8.59 -7.93 -4.75
C ASP A 51 8.59 -6.40 -4.74
N GLN A 52 7.42 -5.77 -4.53
CA GLN A 52 7.31 -4.32 -4.37
C GLN A 52 8.10 -3.83 -3.15
N PHE A 53 7.98 -4.50 -2.00
CA PHE A 53 8.73 -4.15 -0.80
C PHE A 53 10.24 -4.32 -1.00
N ASP A 54 10.68 -5.45 -1.55
CA ASP A 54 12.09 -5.79 -1.74
C ASP A 54 12.77 -4.80 -2.68
N TRP A 55 12.07 -4.37 -3.74
CA TRP A 55 12.57 -3.33 -4.63
C TRP A 55 12.68 -1.97 -3.92
N VAL A 56 11.63 -1.55 -3.20
CA VAL A 56 11.65 -0.28 -2.44
C VAL A 56 12.78 -0.30 -1.42
N TYR A 57 12.92 -1.38 -0.66
CA TYR A 57 13.93 -1.54 0.36
C TYR A 57 15.36 -1.50 -0.20
N ARG A 58 15.58 -2.07 -1.39
CA ARG A 58 16.88 -2.06 -2.06
C ARG A 58 17.26 -0.68 -2.61
N GLU A 59 16.28 0.07 -3.12
CA GLU A 59 16.52 1.28 -3.92
C GLU A 59 16.34 2.59 -3.15
N MET A 60 15.68 2.57 -1.98
CA MET A 60 15.28 3.78 -1.26
C MET A 60 15.71 3.76 0.21
N ASP A 61 16.48 4.76 0.62
CA ASP A 61 16.85 4.95 2.04
C ASP A 61 15.68 5.46 2.90
N TYR A 62 14.72 6.16 2.28
CA TYR A 62 13.50 6.64 2.89
C TYR A 62 12.30 6.37 1.98
N ALA A 63 11.35 5.59 2.47
CA ALA A 63 10.11 5.28 1.80
C ALA A 63 9.00 5.01 2.81
N VAL A 64 7.76 5.15 2.34
CA VAL A 64 6.56 4.68 3.03
C VAL A 64 5.93 3.59 2.17
N PHE A 65 5.48 2.51 2.80
CA PHE A 65 4.89 1.36 2.12
C PHE A 65 3.48 1.10 2.65
N PRO A 66 2.50 1.99 2.36
CA PRO A 66 1.13 1.82 2.81
C PRO A 66 0.45 0.65 2.07
N ILE A 67 -0.22 -0.21 2.83
CA ILE A 67 -1.01 -1.33 2.29
C ILE A 67 -2.46 -1.14 2.72
N THR A 68 -3.37 -1.13 1.76
CA THR A 68 -4.81 -1.04 2.03
C THR A 68 -5.39 -2.44 2.16
N ILE A 69 -6.07 -2.68 3.28
CA ILE A 69 -6.75 -3.95 3.55
C ILE A 69 -8.16 -3.70 4.05
N HIS A 70 -9.05 -4.67 3.80
CA HIS A 70 -10.45 -4.61 4.22
C HIS A 70 -10.79 -5.84 5.07
N PRO A 71 -11.51 -5.69 6.20
CA PRO A 71 -11.93 -6.84 7.01
C PRO A 71 -12.76 -7.86 6.20
N ASP A 72 -13.48 -7.39 5.18
CA ASP A 72 -14.25 -8.20 4.22
C ASP A 72 -13.42 -9.24 3.46
N VAL A 73 -12.12 -8.97 3.28
CA VAL A 73 -11.17 -9.80 2.53
C VAL A 73 -10.04 -10.29 3.43
N SER A 74 -9.28 -9.37 4.03
CA SER A 74 -8.17 -9.67 4.93
C SER A 74 -8.58 -10.29 6.27
N GLY A 75 -9.88 -10.35 6.59
CA GLY A 75 -10.39 -11.17 7.69
C GLY A 75 -10.53 -12.67 7.36
N ARG A 76 -10.34 -13.08 6.10
CA ARG A 76 -10.52 -14.47 5.67
C ARG A 76 -9.26 -15.32 5.93
N PRO A 77 -9.38 -16.59 6.35
CA PRO A 77 -8.23 -17.40 6.80
C PRO A 77 -7.05 -17.47 5.83
N GLN A 78 -7.31 -17.65 4.53
CA GLN A 78 -6.26 -17.73 3.52
C GLN A 78 -5.48 -16.42 3.33
N VAL A 79 -6.13 -15.27 3.59
CA VAL A 79 -5.52 -13.94 3.49
C VAL A 79 -4.84 -13.58 4.82
N LEU A 80 -5.39 -13.99 5.97
CA LEU A 80 -4.69 -13.90 7.26
C LEU A 80 -3.33 -14.59 7.22
N LEU A 81 -3.26 -15.80 6.65
CA LEU A 81 -1.98 -16.52 6.49
C LEU A 81 -1.01 -15.79 5.54
N MET A 82 -1.51 -15.08 4.52
CA MET A 82 -0.68 -14.21 3.66
C MET A 82 -0.10 -13.04 4.47
N LEU A 83 -0.94 -12.35 5.25
CA LEU A 83 -0.53 -11.22 6.08
C LEU A 83 0.50 -11.63 7.14
N GLU A 84 0.35 -12.78 7.79
CA GLU A 84 1.34 -13.31 8.73
C GLU A 84 2.73 -13.47 8.09
N ARG A 85 2.79 -13.99 6.86
CA ARG A 85 4.05 -14.16 6.13
C ARG A 85 4.65 -12.83 5.68
N LEU A 86 3.83 -11.89 5.20
CA LEU A 86 4.26 -10.55 4.84
C LEU A 86 4.84 -9.79 6.04
N ILE A 87 4.11 -9.78 7.15
CA ILE A 87 4.58 -9.13 8.39
C ILE A 87 5.90 -9.76 8.85
N LYS A 88 6.02 -11.09 8.81
CA LYS A 88 7.27 -11.78 9.12
C LYS A 88 8.42 -11.35 8.19
N HIS A 89 8.16 -11.25 6.88
CA HIS A 89 9.13 -10.79 5.89
C HIS A 89 9.59 -9.37 6.17
N PHE A 90 8.66 -8.42 6.35
CA PHE A 90 8.99 -7.01 6.63
C PHE A 90 9.77 -6.84 7.94
N LYS A 91 9.39 -7.56 9.01
CA LYS A 91 10.08 -7.50 10.32
C LYS A 91 11.50 -8.06 10.29
N ALA A 92 11.88 -8.80 9.25
CA ALA A 92 13.23 -9.34 9.10
C ALA A 92 14.23 -8.34 8.51
N HIS A 93 13.79 -7.13 8.14
CA HIS A 93 14.62 -6.11 7.51
C HIS A 93 14.91 -4.97 8.49
N ASP A 94 16.19 -4.59 8.59
CA ASP A 94 16.63 -3.50 9.46
C ASP A 94 16.04 -2.15 8.99
N GLY A 95 15.78 -1.24 9.93
CA GLY A 95 15.23 0.08 9.61
C GLY A 95 13.71 0.11 9.36
N VAL A 96 13.05 -1.03 9.20
CA VAL A 96 11.58 -1.10 9.07
C VAL A 96 10.88 -0.69 10.37
N LYS A 97 9.89 0.20 10.26
CA LYS A 97 9.03 0.65 11.36
C LYS A 97 7.56 0.54 10.95
N PHE A 98 6.77 -0.17 11.77
CA PHE A 98 5.32 -0.18 11.63
C PHE A 98 4.76 1.04 12.35
N VAL A 99 4.03 1.88 11.62
CA VAL A 99 3.53 3.18 12.08
C VAL A 99 2.12 3.43 11.59
N THR A 100 1.44 4.40 12.19
CA THR A 100 0.15 4.88 11.69
C THR A 100 0.32 5.86 10.53
N MET A 101 -0.73 6.06 9.73
CA MET A 101 -0.73 7.06 8.67
C MET A 101 -0.47 8.48 9.20
N ASN A 102 -0.96 8.81 10.40
CA ASN A 102 -0.69 10.12 11.01
C ASN A 102 0.81 10.30 11.32
N GLN A 103 1.49 9.26 11.82
CA GLN A 103 2.93 9.32 12.07
C GLN A 103 3.73 9.50 10.78
N ILE A 104 3.28 8.90 9.67
CA ILE A 104 3.86 9.13 8.35
C ILE A 104 3.70 10.60 7.94
N ALA A 105 2.49 11.15 8.04
CA ALA A 105 2.24 12.54 7.68
C ALA A 105 3.06 13.52 8.56
N ASP A 106 3.14 13.26 9.86
CA ASP A 106 3.94 14.05 10.80
C ASP A 106 5.45 13.99 10.48
N ASP A 107 6.00 12.82 10.12
CA ASP A 107 7.40 12.68 9.70
C ASP A 107 7.64 13.42 8.38
N PHE A 108 6.77 13.25 7.39
CA PHE A 108 6.88 13.92 6.10
C PHE A 108 6.84 15.44 6.24
N ALA A 109 5.90 15.99 7.02
CA ALA A 109 5.79 17.42 7.26
C ALA A 109 7.06 18.02 7.88
N LYS A 110 7.73 17.28 8.77
CA LYS A 110 8.99 17.70 9.40
C LYS A 110 10.18 17.56 8.45
N ARG A 111 10.21 16.48 7.66
CA ARG A 111 11.31 16.14 6.74
C ARG A 111 11.32 17.02 5.51
N CYS A 112 10.14 17.31 4.96
CA CYS A 112 9.93 18.03 3.71
C CYS A 112 8.97 19.22 3.94
N PRO A 113 9.37 20.24 4.72
CA PRO A 113 8.50 21.37 5.01
C PRO A 113 8.21 22.17 3.72
N ARG A 114 6.95 22.55 3.52
CA ARG A 114 6.55 23.40 2.39
C ARG A 114 7.17 24.78 2.54
N GLN A 115 7.83 25.26 1.50
CA GLN A 115 8.23 26.66 1.38
C GLN A 115 7.03 27.45 0.88
N LYS A 116 6.53 28.37 1.71
CA LYS A 116 5.39 29.25 1.39
C LYS A 116 5.84 30.48 0.63
#